data_AF-A0A1Q3JYS2-F1
#
_entry.id   AF-A0A1Q3JYS2-F1
#
_cell.length_a   1.000
_cell.length_b   1.000
_cell.length_c   1.000
_cell.angle_alpha   90.00
_cell.angle_beta   90.00
_cell.angle_gamma   90.00
#
_symmetry.space_group_name_H-M   'P 1'
#
loop_
_entity.id
_entity.type
_entity.pdbx_description
1 polymer ?
#
loop_
_entity_poly.entity_id
_entity_poly.type
_entity_poly.pdbx_seq_one_letter_code
_entity_poly.pdbx_strand_id
1 'polypeptide(L)'
;MKYDLVVVGTGFASTFFLKKYLQKNTNKKILILERGHFVPHTERMKIKRGIASDYEKLFENYKDAYINNTPHKAWMFSTGFGGSSNCWWGCTPRFMPSDFKLKSLYGVENDWPLEYADLEPYYEEIEEAMAMSGPAETMFPRKNKYPQPPHLLAPPDKILNEKYGKQYTSQPTARARQATGKRNQCIASSICDSCPVDAKFTIENSGIDVYKNDAVEVVYGAQVYSLSTLADEAHKINFIKDGKEESAEADVFILGANPLFNTNILLHSGDKNPLTGKGFGEQLGIQAVIDLKDLSNRGGSTWVNANGYMLYDGDHRKEHAACLIETNNAPYIRLEKDKWFNVMSFRLVFEDLPQAGNYITTTNNKLIPQVFYNAGRSQYALKAFEEAKRKLPSILDVLPVEKIKYRQAFETEGHILGGTRMGETAQDSVVNKYSVHHQIKNIIVLGASTFTTYSASNPTLTVAALAMLAADKNF
;
A
#
# COMPACT_ATOMS: atom_id res chain seq x y z
N MET A 1 11.03 1.63 31.97
CA MET A 1 12.33 1.45 31.28
C MET A 1 12.37 2.44 30.13
N LYS A 2 13.52 3.08 29.90
CA LYS A 2 13.69 4.06 28.82
C LYS A 2 14.37 3.40 27.61
N TYR A 3 13.80 3.60 26.43
CA TYR A 3 14.31 3.12 25.14
C TYR A 3 14.92 4.27 24.35
N ASP A 4 15.77 3.99 23.37
CA ASP A 4 16.21 5.00 22.40
C ASP A 4 15.09 5.28 21.38
N LEU A 5 14.35 4.23 21.02
CA LEU A 5 13.34 4.26 19.96
C LEU A 5 12.15 3.38 20.33
N VAL A 6 10.93 3.89 20.17
CA VAL A 6 9.72 3.05 20.13
C VAL A 6 9.10 3.11 18.74
N VAL A 7 8.77 1.95 18.17
CA VAL A 7 8.09 1.83 16.87
C VAL A 7 6.74 1.14 17.05
N VAL A 8 5.69 1.75 16.51
CA VAL A 8 4.32 1.24 16.54
C VAL A 8 4.02 0.48 15.25
N GLY A 9 3.63 -0.78 15.38
CA GLY A 9 3.25 -1.67 14.29
C GLY A 9 4.43 -2.33 13.57
N THR A 10 4.14 -3.44 12.90
CA THR A 10 5.15 -4.27 12.19
C THR A 10 4.89 -4.41 10.69
N GLY A 11 4.13 -3.47 10.10
CA GLY A 11 3.85 -3.44 8.67
C GLY A 11 5.06 -3.05 7.81
N PHE A 12 4.80 -2.81 6.52
CA PHE A 12 5.83 -2.37 5.55
C PHE A 12 6.61 -1.15 6.04
N ALA A 13 5.91 -0.10 6.49
CA ALA A 13 6.53 1.14 6.94
C ALA A 13 7.55 0.89 8.07
N SER A 14 7.12 0.28 9.17
CA SER A 14 8.00 -0.02 10.31
C SER A 14 9.14 -0.97 9.94
N THR A 15 8.87 -2.02 9.17
CA THR A 15 9.90 -3.00 8.81
C THR A 15 11.02 -2.34 7.99
N PHE A 16 10.66 -1.55 6.98
CA PHE A 16 11.63 -0.93 6.09
C PHE A 16 12.34 0.27 6.73
N PHE A 17 11.66 1.00 7.63
CA PHE A 17 12.31 1.97 8.51
C PHE A 17 13.39 1.28 9.37
N LEU A 18 13.03 0.21 10.09
CA LEU A 18 13.97 -0.53 10.96
C LEU A 18 15.12 -1.14 10.17
N LYS A 19 14.83 -1.71 9.00
CA LYS A 19 15.86 -2.28 8.11
C LYS A 19 16.93 -1.25 7.76
N LYS A 20 16.54 0.00 7.52
CA LYS A 20 17.47 1.09 7.22
C LYS A 20 18.14 1.63 8.49
N TYR A 21 17.36 1.86 9.54
CA TYR A 21 17.83 2.38 10.83
C TYR A 21 18.94 1.51 11.44
N LEU A 22 18.75 0.19 11.47
CA LEU A 22 19.68 -0.78 12.04
C LEU A 22 21.00 -0.89 11.26
N GLN A 23 21.09 -0.41 10.02
CA GLN A 23 22.36 -0.34 9.29
C GLN A 23 23.35 0.65 9.94
N LYS A 24 22.82 1.67 10.63
CA LYS A 24 23.62 2.72 11.29
C LYS A 24 23.61 2.65 12.82
N ASN A 25 22.62 1.97 13.41
CA ASN A 25 22.31 2.06 14.84
C ASN A 25 22.23 0.68 15.53
N THR A 26 23.36 -0.02 15.69
CA THR A 26 23.40 -1.38 16.26
C THR A 26 23.38 -1.43 17.79
N ASN A 27 23.70 -0.33 18.48
CA ASN A 27 23.87 -0.28 19.94
C ASN A 27 22.69 0.42 20.65
N LYS A 28 21.51 0.40 20.03
CA LYS A 28 20.31 1.10 20.50
C LYS A 28 19.33 0.13 21.16
N LYS A 29 18.51 0.60 22.08
CA LYS A 29 17.38 -0.15 22.65
C LYS A 29 16.09 0.24 21.94
N ILE A 30 15.49 -0.70 21.24
CA ILE A 30 14.34 -0.46 20.37
C ILE A 30 13.18 -1.29 20.88
N LEU A 31 12.05 -0.64 21.19
CA LEU A 31 10.79 -1.30 21.53
C LEU A 31 9.84 -1.28 20.33
N ILE A 32 9.28 -2.43 19.98
CA ILE A 32 8.24 -2.57 18.97
C ILE A 32 6.93 -2.92 19.67
N LEU A 33 5.90 -2.13 19.41
CA LEU A 33 4.54 -2.37 19.92
C LEU A 33 3.63 -2.82 18.77
N GLU A 34 3.25 -4.10 18.77
CA GLU A 34 2.36 -4.70 17.77
C GLU A 34 0.99 -4.97 18.37
N ARG A 35 -0.07 -4.44 17.75
CA ARG A 35 -1.46 -4.63 18.17
C ARG A 35 -1.85 -6.10 18.18
N GLY A 36 -1.50 -6.82 17.12
CA GLY A 36 -1.83 -8.23 16.98
C GLY A 36 -0.73 -9.15 17.48
N HIS A 37 -0.77 -10.38 16.98
CA HIS A 37 0.16 -11.44 17.33
C HIS A 37 0.87 -11.99 16.10
N PHE A 38 1.99 -12.67 16.34
CA PHE A 38 2.62 -13.50 15.34
C PHE A 38 1.84 -14.82 15.18
N VAL A 39 1.31 -15.04 13.98
CA VAL A 39 0.67 -16.31 13.58
C VAL A 39 1.47 -16.87 12.42
N PRO A 40 2.17 -18.01 12.54
CA PRO A 40 2.99 -18.56 11.46
C PRO A 40 2.21 -18.80 10.17
N HIS A 41 2.86 -18.65 9.02
CA HIS A 41 2.26 -18.87 7.69
C HIS A 41 1.50 -20.20 7.60
N THR A 42 2.10 -21.28 8.10
CA THR A 42 1.52 -22.63 8.11
C THR A 42 0.19 -22.69 8.87
N GLU A 43 0.08 -21.98 9.99
CA GLU A 43 -1.14 -21.89 10.78
C GLU A 43 -2.19 -21.03 10.08
N ARG A 44 -1.78 -19.90 9.47
CA ARG A 44 -2.68 -19.11 8.62
C ARG A 44 -3.26 -19.94 7.47
N MET A 45 -2.48 -20.84 6.88
CA MET A 45 -2.95 -21.74 5.82
C MET A 45 -3.91 -22.82 6.33
N LYS A 46 -3.68 -23.39 7.53
CA LYS A 46 -4.62 -24.32 8.16
C LYS A 46 -5.98 -23.65 8.38
N ILE A 47 -5.98 -22.48 9.01
CA ILE A 47 -7.20 -21.72 9.33
C ILE A 47 -7.97 -21.38 8.06
N LYS A 48 -7.28 -20.89 7.01
CA LYS A 48 -7.94 -20.59 5.72
C LYS A 48 -8.57 -21.83 5.05
N ARG A 49 -8.04 -23.03 5.33
CA ARG A 49 -8.59 -24.30 4.84
C ARG A 49 -9.69 -24.88 5.75
N GLY A 50 -10.09 -24.17 6.80
CA GLY A 50 -11.05 -24.67 7.80
C GLY A 50 -10.49 -25.79 8.67
N ILE A 51 -9.16 -25.89 8.80
CA ILE A 51 -8.48 -26.83 9.68
C ILE A 51 -8.21 -26.12 11.01
N ALA A 52 -8.63 -26.74 12.11
CA ALA A 52 -8.47 -26.21 13.45
C ALA A 52 -7.02 -25.83 13.76
N SER A 53 -6.85 -24.68 14.40
CA SER A 53 -5.57 -24.19 14.90
C SER A 53 -5.76 -23.42 16.21
N ASP A 54 -4.87 -23.64 17.18
CA ASP A 54 -4.86 -22.89 18.44
C ASP A 54 -4.60 -21.38 18.23
N TYR A 55 -4.14 -20.99 17.05
CA TYR A 55 -3.89 -19.60 16.68
C TYR A 55 -5.16 -18.85 16.25
N GLU A 56 -6.29 -19.52 16.02
CA GLU A 56 -7.54 -18.86 15.60
C GLU A 56 -7.97 -17.74 16.55
N LYS A 57 -7.82 -17.96 17.86
CA LYS A 57 -8.13 -16.98 18.92
C LYS A 57 -7.28 -15.71 18.87
N LEU A 58 -6.18 -15.70 18.13
CA LEU A 58 -5.27 -14.57 18.01
C LEU A 58 -5.64 -13.63 16.85
N PHE A 59 -6.59 -14.04 15.99
CA PHE A 59 -7.08 -13.19 14.92
C PHE A 59 -8.10 -12.20 15.44
N GLU A 60 -7.84 -10.93 15.18
CA GLU A 60 -8.82 -9.88 15.29
C GLU A 60 -9.40 -9.59 13.90
N ASN A 61 -10.72 -9.62 13.77
CA ASN A 61 -11.38 -9.20 12.55
C ASN A 61 -11.22 -7.68 12.39
N TYR A 62 -10.61 -7.26 11.29
CA TYR A 62 -10.32 -5.84 11.03
C TYR A 62 -11.57 -4.95 11.07
N LYS A 63 -12.75 -5.51 10.78
CA LYS A 63 -14.03 -4.78 10.83
C LYS A 63 -14.42 -4.35 12.25
N ASP A 64 -13.93 -5.04 13.26
CA ASP A 64 -14.22 -4.75 14.66
C ASP A 64 -13.20 -3.74 15.24
N ALA A 65 -12.12 -3.46 14.50
CA ALA A 65 -11.03 -2.60 14.93
C ALA A 65 -11.26 -1.11 14.60
N TYR A 66 -12.38 -0.73 13.99
CA TYR A 66 -12.78 0.65 13.70
C TYR A 66 -14.31 0.78 13.53
N ILE A 67 -14.86 1.97 13.73
CA ILE A 67 -16.26 2.28 13.39
C ILE A 67 -16.33 2.87 11.97
N ASN A 68 -17.11 2.24 11.11
CA ASN A 68 -17.36 2.70 9.75
C ASN A 68 -18.71 3.40 9.62
N ASN A 69 -18.73 4.72 9.38
CA ASN A 69 -19.98 5.45 9.11
C ASN A 69 -20.34 5.50 7.61
N THR A 70 -19.62 4.77 6.76
CA THR A 70 -19.90 4.71 5.33
C THR A 70 -19.96 3.25 4.88
N PRO A 71 -21.09 2.55 5.10
CA PRO A 71 -21.17 1.09 4.97
C PRO A 71 -20.86 0.52 3.59
N HIS A 72 -21.06 1.31 2.53
CA HIS A 72 -20.76 0.90 1.14
C HIS A 72 -19.26 1.00 0.79
N LYS A 73 -18.42 1.44 1.73
CA LYS A 73 -16.98 1.59 1.59
C LYS A 73 -16.28 0.75 2.64
N ALA A 74 -15.52 -0.26 2.24
CA ALA A 74 -14.72 -1.06 3.17
C ALA A 74 -13.30 -0.48 3.34
N TRP A 75 -12.68 -0.69 4.50
CA TRP A 75 -11.27 -0.38 4.75
C TRP A 75 -10.55 -1.62 5.23
N MET A 76 -9.91 -2.33 4.29
CA MET A 76 -9.31 -3.63 4.54
C MET A 76 -7.86 -3.52 4.99
N PHE A 77 -7.51 -4.26 6.05
CA PHE A 77 -6.15 -4.41 6.54
C PHE A 77 -6.02 -5.70 7.37
N SER A 78 -4.80 -6.04 7.77
CA SER A 78 -4.54 -7.11 8.75
C SER A 78 -4.00 -6.49 10.04
N THR A 79 -4.49 -6.99 11.16
CA THR A 79 -4.16 -6.55 12.54
C THR A 79 -2.98 -7.30 13.14
N GLY A 80 -2.53 -8.40 12.53
CA GLY A 80 -1.45 -9.25 13.03
C GLY A 80 -0.05 -8.76 12.65
N PHE A 81 0.97 -9.43 13.20
CA PHE A 81 2.36 -9.18 12.84
C PHE A 81 2.59 -9.20 11.33
N GLY A 82 3.33 -8.23 10.80
CA GLY A 82 3.57 -8.03 9.37
C GLY A 82 2.45 -7.25 8.66
N GLY A 83 1.36 -6.94 9.35
CA GLY A 83 0.23 -6.16 8.86
C GLY A 83 -0.28 -6.63 7.49
N SER A 84 -0.61 -5.67 6.62
CA SER A 84 -1.20 -5.98 5.30
C SER A 84 -0.29 -6.76 4.34
N SER A 85 0.97 -7.02 4.69
CA SER A 85 1.79 -8.01 3.95
C SER A 85 1.18 -9.42 3.98
N ASN A 86 0.29 -9.70 4.94
CA ASN A 86 -0.45 -10.95 5.05
C ASN A 86 -1.68 -11.04 4.14
N CYS A 87 -2.13 -9.95 3.51
CA CYS A 87 -3.36 -9.94 2.70
C CYS A 87 -3.23 -9.21 1.33
N TRP A 88 -2.09 -8.57 1.04
CA TRP A 88 -1.82 -7.90 -0.24
C TRP A 88 -1.57 -8.88 -1.41
N TRP A 89 -1.53 -8.35 -2.63
CA TRP A 89 -1.34 -9.11 -3.88
C TRP A 89 0.08 -9.08 -4.46
N GLY A 90 1.00 -8.35 -3.80
CA GLY A 90 2.39 -8.23 -4.25
C GLY A 90 2.59 -7.30 -5.44
N CYS A 91 1.63 -6.43 -5.76
CA CYS A 91 1.73 -5.42 -6.83
C CYS A 91 2.63 -4.28 -6.38
N THR A 92 3.62 -3.90 -7.20
CA THR A 92 4.65 -2.94 -6.79
C THR A 92 5.14 -2.06 -7.97
N PRO A 93 4.24 -1.42 -8.74
CA PRO A 93 4.68 -0.36 -9.64
C PRO A 93 5.26 0.81 -8.82
N ARG A 94 6.26 1.50 -9.38
CA ARG A 94 6.71 2.79 -8.82
C ARG A 94 5.69 3.88 -9.15
N PHE A 95 5.74 4.99 -8.43
CA PHE A 95 5.12 6.24 -8.87
C PHE A 95 5.87 6.80 -10.07
N MET A 96 5.19 7.58 -10.90
CA MET A 96 5.86 8.36 -11.96
C MET A 96 6.42 9.66 -11.39
N PRO A 97 7.44 10.27 -12.03
CA PRO A 97 7.93 11.60 -11.63
C PRO A 97 6.83 12.67 -11.57
N SER A 98 5.84 12.59 -12.44
CA SER A 98 4.68 13.50 -12.49
C SER A 98 3.74 13.36 -11.30
N ASP A 99 3.70 12.22 -10.61
CA ASP A 99 2.85 12.00 -9.44
C ASP A 99 3.27 12.87 -8.25
N PHE A 100 4.53 13.29 -8.22
CA PHE A 100 5.08 14.18 -7.20
C PHE A 100 4.76 15.66 -7.48
N LYS A 101 4.25 15.98 -8.69
CA LYS A 101 4.14 17.37 -9.19
C LYS A 101 2.76 17.74 -9.74
N LEU A 102 1.68 17.27 -9.11
CA LEU A 102 0.32 17.53 -9.61
C LEU A 102 0.00 19.02 -9.73
N LYS A 103 0.44 19.84 -8.78
CA LYS A 103 0.17 21.28 -8.77
C LYS A 103 1.02 22.00 -9.81
N SER A 104 2.33 21.78 -9.79
CA SER A 104 3.26 22.48 -10.68
C SER A 104 3.08 22.10 -12.15
N LEU A 105 2.73 20.84 -12.47
CA LEU A 105 2.54 20.39 -13.85
C LEU A 105 1.10 20.55 -14.35
N TYR A 106 0.12 20.29 -13.49
CA TYR A 106 -1.27 20.13 -13.90
C TYR A 106 -2.23 21.13 -13.24
N GLY A 107 -1.77 21.94 -12.28
CA GLY A 107 -2.63 22.86 -11.53
C GLY A 107 -3.61 22.16 -10.59
N VAL A 108 -3.36 20.89 -10.25
CA VAL A 108 -4.24 20.05 -9.44
C VAL A 108 -3.62 19.79 -8.07
N GLU A 109 -4.39 20.02 -7.01
CA GLU A 109 -4.01 19.72 -5.62
C GLU A 109 -2.63 20.29 -5.21
N ASN A 110 -1.84 19.56 -4.42
CA ASN A 110 -0.51 19.96 -3.96
C ASN A 110 0.57 19.06 -4.55
N ASP A 111 1.76 19.65 -4.73
CA ASP A 111 2.97 18.87 -4.98
C ASP A 111 3.42 18.18 -3.70
N TRP A 112 4.08 17.05 -3.87
CA TRP A 112 4.81 16.42 -2.79
C TRP A 112 6.04 17.30 -2.48
N PRO A 113 6.46 17.43 -1.21
CA PRO A 113 7.70 18.14 -0.85
C PRO A 113 8.96 17.28 -1.13
N LEU A 114 8.84 16.38 -2.11
CA LEU A 114 9.82 15.39 -2.52
C LEU A 114 9.74 15.22 -4.04
N GLU A 115 10.86 14.86 -4.62
CA GLU A 115 11.01 14.52 -6.03
C GLU A 115 11.15 13.01 -6.21
N TYR A 116 10.88 12.50 -7.42
CA TYR A 116 11.13 11.09 -7.74
C TYR A 116 12.58 10.66 -7.44
N ALA A 117 13.53 11.55 -7.75
CA ALA A 117 14.95 11.31 -7.51
C ALA A 117 15.30 11.15 -6.03
N ASP A 118 14.51 11.73 -5.12
CA ASP A 118 14.70 11.54 -3.67
C ASP A 118 14.36 10.11 -3.25
N LEU A 119 13.46 9.43 -3.97
CA LEU A 119 13.00 8.08 -3.66
C LEU A 119 13.64 6.99 -4.52
N GLU A 120 14.19 7.31 -5.69
CA GLU A 120 14.79 6.34 -6.62
C GLU A 120 15.79 5.38 -5.95
N PRO A 121 16.76 5.84 -5.13
CA PRO A 121 17.72 4.92 -4.49
C PRO A 121 17.04 3.93 -3.52
N TYR A 122 16.01 4.38 -2.81
CA TYR A 122 15.30 3.53 -1.86
C TYR A 122 14.36 2.56 -2.57
N TYR A 123 13.76 2.95 -3.69
CA TYR A 123 13.03 2.02 -4.54
C TYR A 123 13.92 0.84 -4.97
N GLU A 124 15.16 1.11 -5.38
CA GLU A 124 16.10 0.04 -5.75
C GLU A 124 16.50 -0.84 -4.55
N GLU A 125 16.79 -0.24 -3.39
CA GLU A 125 17.12 -1.00 -2.17
C GLU A 125 15.97 -1.93 -1.75
N ILE A 126 14.72 -1.49 -1.91
CA ILE A 126 13.53 -2.27 -1.56
C ILE A 126 13.24 -3.34 -2.60
N GLU A 127 13.42 -3.04 -3.89
CA GLU A 127 13.31 -4.02 -4.97
C GLU A 127 14.24 -5.21 -4.71
N GLU A 128 15.50 -4.93 -4.35
CA GLU A 128 16.47 -5.95 -3.95
C GLU A 128 16.03 -6.69 -2.68
N ALA A 129 15.65 -5.96 -1.63
CA ALA A 129 15.23 -6.56 -0.36
C ALA A 129 14.02 -7.49 -0.49
N MET A 130 13.09 -7.18 -1.40
CA MET A 130 11.92 -8.00 -1.71
C MET A 130 12.13 -8.95 -2.88
N ALA A 131 13.36 -9.04 -3.42
CA ALA A 131 13.72 -9.78 -4.64
C ALA A 131 12.63 -9.70 -5.71
N MET A 132 12.32 -8.46 -6.10
CA MET A 132 11.20 -8.18 -6.99
C MET A 132 11.43 -8.64 -8.42
N SER A 133 10.37 -9.12 -9.05
CA SER A 133 10.30 -9.47 -10.46
C SER A 133 9.74 -8.30 -11.25
N GLY A 134 10.24 -8.05 -12.47
CA GLY A 134 9.62 -7.06 -13.35
C GLY A 134 10.24 -6.95 -14.74
N PRO A 135 9.69 -6.09 -15.59
CA PRO A 135 10.07 -5.96 -17.00
C PRO A 135 11.45 -5.31 -17.17
N ALA A 136 12.05 -5.54 -18.35
CA ALA A 136 13.34 -4.95 -18.69
C ALA A 136 13.27 -3.43 -18.93
N GLU A 137 12.14 -2.95 -19.46
CA GLU A 137 11.87 -1.54 -19.71
C GLU A 137 10.64 -1.10 -18.91
N THR A 138 10.64 0.16 -18.47
CA THR A 138 9.58 0.75 -17.64
C THR A 138 9.25 2.16 -18.11
N MET A 139 8.03 2.62 -17.81
CA MET A 139 7.65 4.02 -18.02
C MET A 139 8.25 4.96 -16.99
N PHE A 140 8.48 4.49 -15.76
CA PHE A 140 9.21 5.24 -14.74
C PHE A 140 10.73 5.07 -14.90
N PRO A 141 11.54 6.09 -14.54
CA PRO A 141 13.00 5.99 -14.56
C PRO A 141 13.53 4.94 -13.59
N ARG A 142 14.59 4.23 -13.97
CA ARG A 142 15.32 3.34 -13.06
C ARG A 142 16.74 3.17 -13.58
N LYS A 143 17.69 2.94 -12.68
CA LYS A 143 19.11 2.79 -13.04
C LYS A 143 19.48 1.32 -13.21
N ASN A 144 19.09 0.47 -12.26
CA ASN A 144 19.45 -0.94 -12.22
C ASN A 144 18.32 -1.83 -12.73
N LYS A 145 18.59 -3.06 -13.17
CA LYS A 145 17.54 -4.03 -13.58
C LYS A 145 16.79 -4.56 -12.34
N TYR A 146 15.61 -5.14 -12.54
CA TYR A 146 14.94 -5.87 -11.47
C TYR A 146 15.78 -7.09 -11.02
N PRO A 147 15.75 -7.46 -9.73
CA PRO A 147 16.47 -8.63 -9.21
C PRO A 147 16.03 -9.96 -9.82
N GLN A 148 14.77 -10.04 -10.25
CA GLN A 148 14.18 -11.25 -10.83
C GLN A 148 13.61 -10.97 -12.22
N PRO A 149 13.60 -11.97 -13.14
CA PRO A 149 13.01 -11.81 -14.46
C PRO A 149 11.49 -11.56 -14.38
N PRO A 150 10.87 -10.96 -15.40
CA PRO A 150 9.43 -10.67 -15.40
C PRO A 150 8.58 -11.94 -15.32
N HIS A 151 7.35 -11.79 -14.87
CA HIS A 151 6.35 -12.84 -15.01
C HIS A 151 5.86 -12.95 -16.45
N LEU A 152 5.45 -14.17 -16.85
CA LEU A 152 4.99 -14.46 -18.20
C LEU A 152 3.67 -13.73 -18.52
N LEU A 153 3.65 -13.05 -19.65
CA LEU A 153 2.46 -12.42 -20.24
C LEU A 153 1.54 -13.47 -20.88
N ALA A 154 0.23 -13.27 -20.76
CA ALA A 154 -0.76 -14.08 -21.48
C ALA A 154 -0.83 -13.65 -22.97
N PRO A 155 -1.42 -14.43 -23.89
CA PRO A 155 -1.44 -14.11 -25.31
C PRO A 155 -1.97 -12.71 -25.66
N PRO A 156 -3.09 -12.21 -25.11
CA PRO A 156 -3.53 -10.86 -25.43
C PRO A 156 -2.58 -9.79 -24.85
N ASP A 157 -1.98 -10.04 -23.68
CA ASP A 157 -0.97 -9.15 -23.10
C ASP A 157 0.27 -9.03 -23.97
N LYS A 158 0.68 -10.13 -24.64
CA LYS A 158 1.83 -10.10 -25.56
C LYS A 158 1.56 -9.21 -26.76
N ILE A 159 0.34 -9.30 -27.34
CA ILE A 159 -0.07 -8.44 -28.46
C ILE A 159 -0.08 -6.96 -28.03
N LEU A 160 -0.58 -6.67 -26.83
CA LEU A 160 -0.57 -5.31 -26.28
C LEU A 160 0.86 -4.82 -26.00
N ASN A 161 1.74 -5.68 -25.46
CA ASN A 161 3.14 -5.35 -25.25
C ASN A 161 3.88 -5.11 -26.57
N GLU A 162 3.62 -5.90 -27.62
CA GLU A 162 4.18 -5.70 -28.96
C GLU A 162 3.75 -4.35 -29.55
N LYS A 163 2.49 -3.93 -29.35
CA LYS A 163 2.00 -2.63 -29.82
C LYS A 163 2.57 -1.46 -29.02
N TYR A 164 2.55 -1.55 -27.69
CA TYR A 164 2.76 -0.41 -26.79
C TYR A 164 4.17 -0.35 -26.16
N GLY A 165 4.98 -1.40 -26.31
CA GLY A 165 6.31 -1.49 -25.73
C GLY A 165 6.30 -1.24 -24.23
N LYS A 166 7.17 -0.34 -23.75
CA LYS A 166 7.26 0.03 -22.33
C LYS A 166 5.98 0.60 -21.72
N GLN A 167 5.00 1.06 -22.51
CA GLN A 167 3.71 1.51 -21.99
C GLN A 167 2.78 0.37 -21.58
N TYR A 168 3.05 -0.88 -22.00
CA TYR A 168 2.29 -2.04 -21.56
C TYR A 168 3.25 -3.19 -21.26
N THR A 169 3.52 -3.47 -19.99
CA THR A 169 4.59 -4.39 -19.58
C THR A 169 4.10 -5.42 -18.57
N SER A 170 4.87 -6.50 -18.38
CA SER A 170 4.68 -7.38 -17.21
C SER A 170 4.67 -6.55 -15.93
N GLN A 171 3.80 -6.89 -15.00
CA GLN A 171 3.67 -6.12 -13.77
C GLN A 171 4.88 -6.33 -12.84
N PRO A 172 5.57 -5.25 -12.42
CA PRO A 172 6.50 -5.31 -11.30
C PRO A 172 5.85 -5.89 -10.05
N THR A 173 6.49 -6.86 -9.41
CA THR A 173 5.89 -7.57 -8.30
C THR A 173 6.87 -8.19 -7.32
N ALA A 174 6.49 -8.21 -6.04
CA ALA A 174 7.15 -8.96 -4.99
C ALA A 174 6.71 -10.45 -4.92
N ARG A 175 6.32 -11.04 -6.06
CA ARG A 175 6.13 -12.49 -6.24
C ARG A 175 7.41 -13.05 -6.85
N ALA A 176 7.98 -14.09 -6.23
CA ALA A 176 9.25 -14.66 -6.65
C ALA A 176 9.08 -15.44 -7.98
N ARG A 177 9.67 -14.96 -9.08
CA ARG A 177 9.62 -15.65 -10.38
C ARG A 177 10.51 -16.89 -10.41
N GLN A 178 11.62 -16.86 -9.68
CA GLN A 178 12.48 -18.00 -9.37
C GLN A 178 12.55 -18.12 -7.85
N ALA A 179 12.79 -19.33 -7.33
CA ALA A 179 12.96 -19.52 -5.90
C ALA A 179 14.14 -18.68 -5.39
N THR A 180 13.98 -18.10 -4.21
CA THR A 180 15.05 -17.37 -3.50
C THR A 180 15.53 -18.20 -2.31
N GLY A 181 16.57 -17.74 -1.62
CA GLY A 181 17.01 -18.40 -0.37
C GLY A 181 15.96 -18.42 0.75
N LYS A 182 14.88 -17.63 0.65
CA LYS A 182 13.83 -17.52 1.68
C LYS A 182 12.41 -17.86 1.20
N ARG A 183 12.17 -17.92 -0.12
CA ARG A 183 10.83 -18.07 -0.69
C ARG A 183 10.82 -19.03 -1.86
N ASN A 184 9.75 -19.80 -1.99
CA ASN A 184 9.56 -20.68 -3.14
C ASN A 184 9.25 -19.88 -4.41
N GLN A 185 9.37 -20.54 -5.55
CA GLN A 185 8.90 -20.02 -6.83
C GLN A 185 7.37 -19.87 -6.83
N CYS A 186 6.87 -18.78 -7.41
CA CYS A 186 5.44 -18.58 -7.65
C CYS A 186 4.92 -19.64 -8.64
N ILE A 187 3.90 -20.40 -8.21
CA ILE A 187 3.24 -21.43 -9.03
C ILE A 187 1.96 -20.93 -9.73
N ALA A 188 1.75 -19.61 -9.79
CA ALA A 188 0.55 -19.00 -10.37
C ALA A 188 -0.77 -19.52 -9.77
N SER A 189 -0.83 -19.77 -8.46
CA SER A 189 -2.00 -20.36 -7.78
C SER A 189 -3.28 -19.51 -7.80
N SER A 190 -3.20 -18.26 -8.28
CA SER A 190 -4.29 -17.28 -8.23
C SER A 190 -4.78 -16.89 -6.82
N ILE A 191 -4.08 -17.36 -5.77
CA ILE A 191 -4.36 -17.03 -4.36
C ILE A 191 -3.15 -16.26 -3.84
N CYS A 192 -3.07 -14.96 -4.13
CA CYS A 192 -1.92 -14.15 -3.69
C CYS A 192 -2.14 -13.57 -2.28
N ASP A 193 -3.39 -13.25 -1.91
CA ASP A 193 -3.74 -12.74 -0.58
C ASP A 193 -3.16 -13.64 0.52
N SER A 194 -3.21 -14.96 0.34
CA SER A 194 -2.60 -15.96 1.23
C SER A 194 -1.80 -17.01 0.44
N CYS A 195 -0.67 -16.62 -0.12
CA CYS A 195 0.11 -17.48 -1.04
C CYS A 195 0.42 -18.86 -0.45
N PRO A 196 -0.13 -19.97 -0.98
CA PRO A 196 -0.04 -21.30 -0.33
C PRO A 196 1.35 -21.94 -0.39
N VAL A 197 2.25 -21.37 -1.20
CA VAL A 197 3.64 -21.82 -1.33
C VAL A 197 4.62 -20.76 -0.83
N ASP A 198 4.13 -19.73 -0.14
CA ASP A 198 4.97 -18.66 0.45
C ASP A 198 5.93 -17.96 -0.55
N ALA A 199 5.53 -17.87 -1.83
CA ALA A 199 6.31 -17.23 -2.89
C ALA A 199 6.16 -15.69 -2.92
N LYS A 200 5.03 -15.17 -2.44
CA LYS A 200 4.77 -13.72 -2.30
C LYS A 200 5.53 -13.21 -1.08
N PHE A 201 6.19 -12.06 -1.20
CA PHE A 201 6.84 -11.42 -0.06
C PHE A 201 5.83 -11.18 1.08
N THR A 202 6.25 -11.54 2.29
CA THR A 202 5.60 -11.14 3.54
C THR A 202 6.70 -10.68 4.49
N ILE A 203 6.33 -9.90 5.52
CA ILE A 203 7.31 -9.54 6.55
C ILE A 203 7.83 -10.80 7.24
N GLU A 204 7.00 -11.81 7.47
CA GLU A 204 7.42 -13.09 8.06
C GLU A 204 8.51 -13.80 7.24
N ASN A 205 8.32 -13.97 5.93
CA ASN A 205 9.24 -14.81 5.15
C ASN A 205 10.54 -14.11 4.76
N SER A 206 10.55 -12.78 4.69
CA SER A 206 11.70 -12.04 4.14
C SER A 206 12.15 -10.84 4.99
N GLY A 207 11.28 -10.30 5.85
CA GLY A 207 11.55 -9.15 6.71
C GLY A 207 11.81 -9.48 8.19
N ILE A 208 11.54 -10.70 8.64
CA ILE A 208 11.48 -11.07 10.06
C ILE A 208 12.79 -10.84 10.81
N ASP A 209 13.93 -10.86 10.11
CA ASP A 209 15.24 -10.74 10.73
C ASP A 209 15.46 -9.40 11.42
N VAL A 210 14.78 -8.31 10.98
CA VAL A 210 14.87 -7.02 11.68
C VAL A 210 14.30 -7.09 13.10
N TYR A 211 13.36 -8.00 13.34
CA TYR A 211 12.70 -8.22 14.63
C TYR A 211 13.38 -9.28 15.49
N LYS A 212 14.37 -9.99 14.94
CA LYS A 212 15.22 -10.95 15.67
C LYS A 212 16.56 -10.35 16.11
N ASN A 213 16.78 -9.06 15.83
CA ASN A 213 18.00 -8.37 16.22
C ASN A 213 18.03 -8.17 17.75
N ASP A 214 19.19 -8.35 18.39
CA ASP A 214 19.35 -8.24 19.84
C ASP A 214 19.00 -6.85 20.41
N ALA A 215 19.05 -5.80 19.58
CA ALA A 215 18.62 -4.45 19.92
C ALA A 215 17.10 -4.28 20.02
N VAL A 216 16.32 -5.24 19.51
CA VAL A 216 14.89 -5.10 19.25
C VAL A 216 14.08 -6.00 20.19
N GLU A 217 13.25 -5.38 21.00
CA GLU A 217 12.23 -6.05 21.81
C GLU A 217 10.87 -5.91 21.11
N VAL A 218 10.16 -7.02 20.89
CA VAL A 218 8.82 -7.02 20.29
C VAL A 218 7.77 -7.42 21.31
N VAL A 219 6.78 -6.55 21.50
CA VAL A 219 5.62 -6.79 22.36
C VAL A 219 4.38 -6.94 21.51
N TYR A 220 3.85 -8.16 21.46
CA TYR A 220 2.57 -8.50 20.82
C TYR A 220 1.38 -8.18 21.73
N GLY A 221 0.21 -7.99 21.13
CA GLY A 221 -1.02 -7.66 21.85
C GLY A 221 -1.03 -6.24 22.45
N ALA A 222 -0.12 -5.37 22.03
CA ALA A 222 0.05 -4.01 22.55
C ALA A 222 -0.69 -3.00 21.67
N GLN A 223 -1.84 -2.54 22.17
CA GLN A 223 -2.71 -1.58 21.47
C GLN A 223 -2.39 -0.14 21.90
N VAL A 224 -1.51 0.52 21.13
CA VAL A 224 -1.16 1.93 21.35
C VAL A 224 -2.36 2.83 21.09
N TYR A 225 -2.59 3.80 21.97
CA TYR A 225 -3.70 4.74 21.85
C TYR A 225 -3.32 6.21 21.99
N SER A 226 -2.19 6.54 22.61
CA SER A 226 -1.73 7.94 22.70
C SER A 226 -0.24 8.04 23.05
N LEU A 227 0.29 9.24 22.89
CA LEU A 227 1.54 9.70 23.48
C LEU A 227 1.22 10.78 24.52
N SER A 228 2.03 10.84 25.57
CA SER A 228 2.08 11.97 26.48
C SER A 228 3.09 12.97 25.97
N THR A 229 2.63 14.19 25.69
CA THR A 229 3.41 15.30 25.16
C THR A 229 3.54 16.41 26.19
N LEU A 230 4.68 17.08 26.18
CA LEU A 230 4.92 18.31 26.94
C LEU A 230 5.61 19.29 26.01
N ALA A 231 5.02 20.48 25.82
CA ALA A 231 5.43 21.42 24.78
C ALA A 231 5.46 20.75 23.38
N ASP A 232 6.62 20.74 22.72
CA ASP A 232 6.85 20.23 21.37
C ASP A 232 7.55 18.87 21.35
N GLU A 233 7.52 18.12 22.46
CA GLU A 233 8.14 16.80 22.59
C GLU A 233 7.21 15.77 23.26
N ALA A 234 7.24 14.55 22.73
CA ALA A 234 6.66 13.37 23.38
C ALA A 234 7.69 12.74 24.32
N HIS A 235 7.26 12.23 25.48
CA HIS A 235 8.15 11.57 26.45
C HIS A 235 7.72 10.15 26.79
N LYS A 236 6.46 9.79 26.50
CA LYS A 236 5.88 8.50 26.87
C LYS A 236 4.83 8.07 25.86
N ILE A 237 4.78 6.78 25.55
CA ILE A 237 3.74 6.16 24.73
C ILE A 237 2.87 5.27 25.62
N ASN A 238 1.55 5.35 25.43
CA ASN A 238 0.55 4.65 26.23
C ASN A 238 -0.17 3.60 25.38
N PHE A 239 -0.29 2.39 25.93
CA PHE A 239 -0.91 1.26 25.24
C PHE A 239 -1.71 0.39 26.20
N ILE A 240 -2.60 -0.43 25.66
CA ILE A 240 -3.29 -1.49 26.40
C ILE A 240 -2.68 -2.83 26.02
N LYS A 241 -2.33 -3.64 27.02
CA LYS A 241 -1.88 -5.02 26.85
C LYS A 241 -2.55 -5.90 27.91
N ASP A 242 -3.11 -7.02 27.50
CA ASP A 242 -3.81 -7.97 28.38
C ASP A 242 -4.87 -7.31 29.29
N GLY A 243 -5.58 -6.31 28.75
CA GLY A 243 -6.61 -5.53 29.46
C GLY A 243 -6.08 -4.51 30.46
N LYS A 244 -4.76 -4.29 30.54
CA LYS A 244 -4.11 -3.34 31.44
C LYS A 244 -3.52 -2.18 30.68
N GLU A 245 -3.57 -0.99 31.28
CA GLU A 245 -2.85 0.17 30.77
C GLU A 245 -1.37 0.07 31.10
N GLU A 246 -0.54 0.21 30.08
CA GLU A 246 0.90 0.19 30.18
C GLU A 246 1.50 1.41 29.45
N SER A 247 2.77 1.67 29.70
CA SER A 247 3.48 2.76 29.04
C SER A 247 4.98 2.49 28.94
N ALA A 248 5.61 3.14 27.97
CA ALA A 248 7.06 3.13 27.78
C ALA A 248 7.58 4.54 27.48
N GLU A 249 8.81 4.82 27.90
CA GLU A 249 9.49 6.10 27.63
C GLU A 249 10.55 5.89 26.55
N ALA A 250 10.72 6.86 25.65
CA ALA A 250 11.74 6.82 24.62
C ALA A 250 12.18 8.23 24.18
N ASP A 251 13.34 8.32 23.51
CA ASP A 251 13.82 9.57 22.93
C ASP A 251 13.07 9.92 21.63
N VAL A 252 12.73 8.92 20.81
CA VAL A 252 11.97 9.10 19.56
C VAL A 252 10.85 8.07 19.42
N PHE A 253 9.71 8.50 18.89
CA PHE A 253 8.53 7.67 18.65
C PHE A 253 8.20 7.59 17.16
N ILE A 254 8.08 6.37 16.64
CA ILE A 254 7.77 6.09 15.24
C ILE A 254 6.36 5.51 15.16
N LEU A 255 5.44 6.24 14.54
CA LEU A 255 4.08 5.80 14.27
C LEU A 255 4.03 5.13 12.89
N GLY A 256 4.25 3.81 12.87
CA GLY A 256 4.24 2.98 11.66
C GLY A 256 2.97 2.15 11.50
N ALA A 257 1.87 2.55 12.15
CA ALA A 257 0.57 1.91 11.95
C ALA A 257 -0.07 2.36 10.62
N ASN A 258 -1.27 1.86 10.33
CA ASN A 258 -2.02 2.33 9.16
C ASN A 258 -2.64 3.73 9.44
N PRO A 259 -3.18 4.43 8.42
CA PRO A 259 -3.78 5.75 8.60
C PRO A 259 -4.81 5.89 9.70
N LEU A 260 -5.62 4.85 9.94
CA LEU A 260 -6.67 4.87 10.95
C LEU A 260 -6.05 5.02 12.34
N PHE A 261 -5.06 4.17 12.65
CA PHE A 261 -4.45 4.13 13.96
C PHE A 261 -3.43 5.24 14.18
N ASN A 262 -2.64 5.61 13.17
CA ASN A 262 -1.74 6.77 13.27
C ASN A 262 -2.53 8.04 13.62
N THR A 263 -3.64 8.28 12.90
CA THR A 263 -4.51 9.42 13.18
C THR A 263 -5.11 9.33 14.58
N ASN A 264 -5.68 8.18 14.95
CA ASN A 264 -6.33 8.00 16.24
C ASN A 264 -5.37 8.24 17.40
N ILE A 265 -4.14 7.71 17.30
CA ILE A 265 -3.08 7.91 18.28
C ILE A 265 -2.76 9.40 18.40
N LEU A 266 -2.53 10.12 17.30
CA LEU A 266 -2.21 11.55 17.33
C LEU A 266 -3.35 12.37 17.96
N LEU A 267 -4.59 12.14 17.55
CA LEU A 267 -5.75 12.86 18.08
C LEU A 267 -5.93 12.62 19.59
N HIS A 268 -5.78 11.37 20.06
CA HIS A 268 -5.81 11.06 21.50
C HIS A 268 -4.56 11.54 22.26
N SER A 269 -3.48 11.89 21.55
CA SER A 269 -2.30 12.56 22.12
C SER A 269 -2.50 14.08 22.27
N GLY A 270 -3.67 14.60 21.88
CA GLY A 270 -3.97 16.01 21.91
C GLY A 270 -3.37 16.82 20.76
N ASP A 271 -3.05 16.17 19.63
CA ASP A 271 -2.61 16.86 18.43
C ASP A 271 -3.66 17.89 17.98
N LYS A 272 -3.19 19.12 17.71
CA LYS A 272 -4.03 20.28 17.39
C LYS A 272 -3.93 20.68 15.93
N ASN A 273 -3.15 19.97 15.11
CA ASN A 273 -3.11 20.25 13.69
C ASN A 273 -4.51 20.02 13.07
N PRO A 274 -5.12 21.04 12.44
CA PRO A 274 -6.49 20.93 11.89
C PRO A 274 -6.60 19.94 10.73
N LEU A 275 -5.46 19.48 10.20
CA LEU A 275 -5.37 18.54 9.08
C LEU A 275 -5.23 17.10 9.53
N THR A 276 -4.97 16.86 10.82
CA THR A 276 -4.91 15.50 11.36
C THR A 276 -6.27 14.82 11.23
N GLY A 277 -6.25 13.65 10.61
CA GLY A 277 -7.40 12.87 10.19
C GLY A 277 -8.11 13.36 8.93
N LYS A 278 -7.70 14.47 8.30
CA LYS A 278 -8.37 15.01 7.10
C LYS A 278 -7.80 14.47 5.81
N GLY A 279 -8.61 14.51 4.76
CA GLY A 279 -8.21 14.15 3.41
C GLY A 279 -8.16 12.64 3.16
N PHE A 280 -8.45 11.81 4.16
CA PHE A 280 -8.44 10.35 4.11
C PHE A 280 -9.14 9.76 2.88
N GLY A 281 -8.57 8.74 2.25
CA GLY A 281 -9.17 8.14 1.06
C GLY A 281 -8.41 6.95 0.50
N GLU A 282 -8.68 6.62 -0.76
CA GLU A 282 -8.02 5.59 -1.56
C GLU A 282 -8.19 5.92 -3.06
N GLN A 283 -7.52 5.18 -3.95
CA GLN A 283 -7.77 5.23 -5.40
C GLN A 283 -9.17 4.72 -5.78
N LEU A 284 -9.69 5.12 -6.94
CA LEU A 284 -10.92 4.56 -7.52
C LEU A 284 -10.58 3.37 -8.42
N GLY A 285 -11.09 2.18 -8.12
CA GLY A 285 -10.92 1.03 -9.00
C GLY A 285 -12.21 0.59 -9.67
N ILE A 286 -12.14 0.28 -10.96
CA ILE A 286 -13.27 -0.23 -11.75
C ILE A 286 -12.80 -1.38 -12.65
N GLN A 287 -13.60 -2.42 -12.77
CA GLN A 287 -13.31 -3.53 -13.67
C GLN A 287 -13.94 -3.36 -15.05
N ALA A 288 -13.15 -3.57 -16.11
CA ALA A 288 -13.60 -3.75 -17.48
C ALA A 288 -13.35 -5.21 -17.92
N VAL A 289 -14.43 -5.94 -18.19
CA VAL A 289 -14.38 -7.30 -18.74
C VAL A 289 -14.51 -7.23 -20.25
N ILE A 290 -13.54 -7.80 -20.96
CA ILE A 290 -13.36 -7.67 -22.40
C ILE A 290 -13.56 -9.07 -23.01
N ASP A 291 -14.66 -9.25 -23.74
CA ASP A 291 -14.90 -10.46 -24.50
C ASP A 291 -14.10 -10.40 -25.82
N LEU A 292 -13.35 -11.45 -26.10
CA LEU A 292 -12.48 -11.58 -27.26
C LEU A 292 -13.06 -12.60 -28.25
N LYS A 293 -12.82 -12.42 -29.55
CA LYS A 293 -13.13 -13.39 -30.60
C LYS A 293 -11.89 -14.24 -30.90
N ASP A 294 -12.01 -15.56 -30.79
CA ASP A 294 -11.00 -16.54 -31.18
C ASP A 294 -9.59 -16.36 -30.55
N LEU A 295 -9.45 -15.52 -29.52
CA LEU A 295 -8.21 -15.28 -28.79
C LEU A 295 -8.36 -15.71 -27.33
N SER A 296 -7.57 -16.69 -26.90
CA SER A 296 -7.62 -17.22 -25.53
C SER A 296 -6.69 -16.45 -24.58
N ASN A 297 -7.20 -16.09 -23.40
CA ASN A 297 -6.42 -15.49 -22.32
C ASN A 297 -6.00 -16.55 -21.28
N ARG A 298 -4.99 -17.36 -21.60
CA ARG A 298 -4.39 -18.35 -20.69
C ARG A 298 -2.87 -18.25 -20.67
N GLY A 299 -2.24 -18.77 -19.62
CA GLY A 299 -0.77 -18.93 -19.57
C GLY A 299 0.01 -17.72 -19.05
N GLY A 300 -0.67 -16.68 -18.56
CA GLY A 300 -0.02 -15.70 -17.71
C GLY A 300 0.29 -16.28 -16.33
N SER A 301 1.44 -15.90 -15.76
CA SER A 301 2.00 -16.61 -14.59
C SER A 301 1.66 -15.98 -13.24
N THR A 302 0.74 -15.03 -13.20
CA THR A 302 0.25 -14.43 -11.96
C THR A 302 -1.17 -13.87 -12.11
N TRP A 303 -1.83 -13.58 -10.99
CA TRP A 303 -3.17 -12.96 -10.98
C TRP A 303 -3.17 -11.57 -11.64
N VAL A 304 -2.48 -10.58 -11.07
CA VAL A 304 -2.26 -9.29 -11.76
C VAL A 304 -1.00 -9.40 -12.61
N ASN A 305 -1.16 -9.46 -13.92
CA ASN A 305 -0.15 -9.97 -14.85
C ASN A 305 0.64 -8.88 -15.58
N ALA A 306 -0.02 -7.77 -15.91
CA ALA A 306 0.55 -6.68 -16.69
C ALA A 306 0.04 -5.32 -16.20
N ASN A 307 0.85 -4.29 -16.42
CA ASN A 307 0.48 -2.88 -16.25
C ASN A 307 0.46 -2.17 -17.61
N GLY A 308 -0.59 -1.39 -17.84
CA GLY A 308 -0.72 -0.46 -18.97
C GLY A 308 -0.75 0.98 -18.49
N TYR A 309 0.05 1.83 -19.12
CA TYR A 309 0.30 3.23 -18.76
C TYR A 309 -0.26 4.24 -19.77
N MET A 310 -0.97 3.77 -20.80
CA MET A 310 -1.50 4.60 -21.89
C MET A 310 -2.48 5.70 -21.43
N LEU A 311 -3.03 5.56 -20.22
CA LEU A 311 -3.93 6.53 -19.58
C LEU A 311 -3.33 7.10 -18.29
N TYR A 312 -2.06 6.83 -18.00
CA TYR A 312 -1.46 7.15 -16.71
C TYR A 312 -0.94 8.58 -16.66
N ASP A 313 -0.29 9.06 -17.71
CA ASP A 313 0.38 10.36 -17.67
C ASP A 313 0.18 11.18 -18.95
N GLY A 314 0.20 12.50 -18.80
CA GLY A 314 0.04 13.48 -19.88
C GLY A 314 -0.84 14.66 -19.52
N ASP A 315 -0.95 15.63 -20.45
CA ASP A 315 -1.67 16.90 -20.24
C ASP A 315 -3.13 16.75 -19.80
N HIS A 316 -3.76 15.63 -20.10
CA HIS A 316 -5.12 15.32 -19.66
C HIS A 316 -5.29 15.38 -18.13
N ARG A 317 -4.19 15.20 -17.37
CA ARG A 317 -4.18 15.32 -15.90
C ARG A 317 -4.49 16.72 -15.39
N LYS A 318 -4.54 17.74 -16.24
CA LYS A 318 -5.11 19.07 -15.92
C LYS A 318 -6.63 19.02 -15.70
N GLU A 319 -7.30 18.05 -16.30
CA GLU A 319 -8.77 17.99 -16.35
C GLU A 319 -9.35 16.77 -15.65
N HIS A 320 -8.67 15.62 -15.72
CA HIS A 320 -9.11 14.36 -15.12
C HIS A 320 -7.94 13.45 -14.71
N ALA A 321 -8.17 12.59 -13.73
CA ALA A 321 -7.16 11.73 -13.13
C ALA A 321 -6.41 10.80 -14.09
N ALA A 322 -5.18 10.46 -13.69
CA ALA A 322 -4.40 9.35 -14.20
C ALA A 322 -5.13 8.00 -14.02
N CYS A 323 -4.85 7.03 -14.91
CA CYS A 323 -5.34 5.67 -14.81
C CYS A 323 -4.22 4.64 -15.09
N LEU A 324 -3.99 3.76 -14.13
CA LEU A 324 -3.19 2.54 -14.30
C LEU A 324 -4.12 1.40 -14.72
N ILE A 325 -3.79 0.75 -15.83
CA ILE A 325 -4.49 -0.46 -16.27
C ILE A 325 -3.75 -1.67 -15.70
N GLU A 326 -4.37 -2.39 -14.77
CA GLU A 326 -3.90 -3.70 -14.29
C GLU A 326 -4.63 -4.81 -15.04
N THR A 327 -3.91 -5.74 -15.66
CA THR A 327 -4.56 -6.91 -16.28
C THR A 327 -4.66 -8.06 -15.29
N ASN A 328 -5.87 -8.61 -15.14
CA ASN A 328 -6.17 -9.71 -14.24
C ASN A 328 -6.38 -11.02 -15.02
N ASN A 329 -5.58 -12.03 -14.70
CA ASN A 329 -5.73 -13.41 -15.16
C ASN A 329 -6.50 -14.30 -14.18
N ALA A 330 -7.37 -13.67 -13.38
CA ALA A 330 -8.39 -14.43 -12.65
C ALA A 330 -9.21 -15.28 -13.64
N PRO A 331 -9.79 -16.41 -13.20
CA PRO A 331 -10.60 -17.27 -14.06
C PRO A 331 -11.96 -16.60 -14.34
N TYR A 332 -11.97 -15.55 -15.15
CA TYR A 332 -13.18 -15.06 -15.79
C TYR A 332 -13.58 -16.06 -16.86
N ILE A 333 -14.83 -16.48 -16.84
CA ILE A 333 -15.35 -17.48 -17.77
C ILE A 333 -16.50 -16.87 -18.56
N ARG A 334 -16.43 -16.96 -19.88
CA ARG A 334 -17.61 -16.72 -20.73
C ARG A 334 -18.47 -17.97 -20.74
N LEU A 335 -19.77 -17.81 -20.50
CA LEU A 335 -20.69 -18.94 -20.46
C LEU A 335 -21.12 -19.42 -21.86
N GLU A 336 -20.81 -18.64 -22.90
CA GLU A 336 -21.00 -19.05 -24.30
C GLU A 336 -20.18 -20.30 -24.62
N LYS A 337 -20.79 -21.24 -25.35
CA LYS A 337 -20.15 -22.48 -25.79
C LYS A 337 -18.85 -22.16 -26.54
N ASP A 338 -17.79 -22.91 -26.24
CA ASP A 338 -16.46 -22.82 -26.86
C ASP A 338 -15.72 -21.48 -26.65
N LYS A 339 -16.26 -20.53 -25.86
CA LYS A 339 -15.66 -19.21 -25.63
C LYS A 339 -15.10 -18.97 -24.23
N TRP A 340 -15.06 -20.00 -23.38
CA TRP A 340 -14.81 -19.89 -21.94
C TRP A 340 -13.63 -19.00 -21.57
N PHE A 341 -12.53 -19.11 -22.31
CA PHE A 341 -11.28 -18.42 -22.03
C PHE A 341 -11.03 -17.24 -22.97
N ASN A 342 -11.99 -16.89 -23.82
CA ASN A 342 -11.90 -15.74 -24.72
C ASN A 342 -12.39 -14.48 -24.00
N VAL A 343 -11.82 -14.23 -22.82
CA VAL A 343 -12.13 -13.09 -21.96
C VAL A 343 -10.88 -12.59 -21.26
N MET A 344 -10.70 -11.29 -21.31
CA MET A 344 -9.69 -10.54 -20.59
C MET A 344 -10.36 -9.64 -19.57
N SER A 345 -9.63 -9.29 -18.51
CA SER A 345 -10.15 -8.38 -17.49
C SER A 345 -9.10 -7.35 -17.15
N PHE A 346 -9.50 -6.09 -17.26
CA PHE A 346 -8.73 -4.96 -16.77
C PHE A 346 -9.33 -4.47 -15.47
N ARG A 347 -8.49 -4.26 -14.47
CA ARG A 347 -8.76 -3.37 -13.35
C ARG A 347 -8.17 -2.00 -13.71
N LEU A 348 -9.04 -1.02 -13.88
CA LEU A 348 -8.68 0.38 -14.10
C LEU A 348 -8.57 1.03 -12.72
N VAL A 349 -7.36 1.40 -12.31
CA VAL A 349 -7.08 2.07 -11.04
C VAL A 349 -6.83 3.54 -11.33
N PHE A 350 -7.70 4.41 -10.85
CA PHE A 350 -7.65 5.84 -11.07
C PHE A 350 -7.06 6.56 -9.86
N GLU A 351 -6.19 7.52 -10.15
CA GLU A 351 -5.75 8.49 -9.15
C GLU A 351 -6.95 9.20 -8.52
N ASP A 352 -6.85 9.52 -7.23
CA ASP A 352 -7.85 10.30 -6.51
C ASP A 352 -7.18 11.37 -5.65
N LEU A 353 -7.98 12.32 -5.15
CA LEU A 353 -7.46 13.48 -4.42
C LEU A 353 -7.98 13.49 -2.98
N PRO A 354 -7.17 13.93 -2.00
CA PRO A 354 -7.65 14.11 -0.64
C PRO A 354 -8.89 15.01 -0.60
N GLN A 355 -9.99 14.51 -0.03
CA GLN A 355 -11.23 15.29 0.12
C GLN A 355 -11.40 15.70 1.58
N ALA A 356 -11.62 16.99 1.84
CA ALA A 356 -11.77 17.50 3.20
C ALA A 356 -12.97 16.88 3.96
N GLY A 357 -14.03 16.48 3.23
CA GLY A 357 -15.20 15.80 3.80
C GLY A 357 -14.98 14.31 4.10
N ASN A 358 -13.83 13.75 3.74
CA ASN A 358 -13.41 12.41 4.16
C ASN A 358 -12.41 12.55 5.31
N TYR A 359 -12.71 11.92 6.44
CA TYR A 359 -11.88 12.05 7.63
C TYR A 359 -11.97 10.89 8.61
N ILE A 360 -10.92 10.78 9.43
CA ILE A 360 -10.84 9.91 10.60
C ILE A 360 -10.93 10.78 11.85
N THR A 361 -11.61 10.28 12.88
CA THR A 361 -11.72 10.92 14.20
C THR A 361 -11.70 9.87 15.31
N THR A 362 -11.63 10.31 16.55
CA THR A 362 -11.64 9.46 17.75
C THR A 362 -13.06 9.05 18.16
N THR A 363 -13.15 8.00 18.97
CA THR A 363 -14.37 7.63 19.72
C THR A 363 -14.14 7.73 21.22
N ASN A 364 -15.16 7.45 22.03
CA ASN A 364 -14.99 7.28 23.48
C ASN A 364 -14.12 6.06 23.82
N ASN A 365 -14.05 5.06 22.93
CA ASN A 365 -13.09 3.97 23.05
C ASN A 365 -11.79 4.37 22.36
N LYS A 366 -10.76 4.69 23.15
CA LYS A 366 -9.45 5.14 22.67
C LYS A 366 -8.74 4.18 21.72
N LEU A 367 -9.16 2.92 21.65
CA LEU A 367 -8.60 1.90 20.77
C LEU A 367 -9.27 1.82 19.39
N ILE A 368 -10.41 2.49 19.22
CA ILE A 368 -11.30 2.33 18.07
C ILE A 368 -11.43 3.68 17.34
N PRO A 369 -10.72 3.88 16.21
CA PRO A 369 -10.97 5.01 15.33
C PRO A 369 -12.37 4.96 14.73
N GLN A 370 -12.88 6.13 14.35
CA GLN A 370 -14.11 6.24 13.58
C GLN A 370 -13.84 6.96 12.25
N VAL A 371 -14.38 6.41 11.16
CA VAL A 371 -14.13 6.91 9.80
C VAL A 371 -15.40 7.42 9.15
N PHE A 372 -15.23 8.46 8.35
CA PHE A 372 -16.26 9.09 7.53
C PHE A 372 -15.73 9.27 6.12
N TYR A 373 -16.43 8.73 5.13
CA TYR A 373 -16.12 8.87 3.70
C TYR A 373 -17.25 9.61 2.99
N ASN A 374 -17.62 10.77 3.54
CA ASN A 374 -18.84 11.50 3.17
C ASN A 374 -18.71 12.25 1.85
N ALA A 375 -17.53 12.80 1.55
CA ALA A 375 -17.29 13.46 0.26
C ALA A 375 -17.15 12.44 -0.88
N GLY A 376 -16.83 11.19 -0.57
CA GLY A 376 -16.70 10.13 -1.56
C GLY A 376 -15.47 10.33 -2.45
N ARG A 377 -15.61 9.95 -3.73
CA ARG A 377 -14.60 10.11 -4.78
C ARG A 377 -14.54 11.55 -5.26
N SER A 378 -13.35 12.04 -5.61
CA SER A 378 -13.24 13.34 -6.27
C SER A 378 -13.91 13.33 -7.66
N GLN A 379 -14.41 14.49 -8.09
CA GLN A 379 -14.89 14.67 -9.47
C GLN A 379 -13.77 14.43 -10.49
N TYR A 380 -12.52 14.68 -10.09
CA TYR A 380 -11.32 14.45 -10.89
C TYR A 380 -11.16 12.96 -11.26
N ALA A 381 -11.33 12.06 -10.29
CA ALA A 381 -11.31 10.61 -10.52
C ALA A 381 -12.52 10.12 -11.33
N LEU A 382 -13.72 10.62 -11.03
CA LEU A 382 -14.95 10.21 -11.73
C LEU A 382 -14.94 10.60 -13.22
N LYS A 383 -14.45 11.79 -13.55
CA LYS A 383 -14.25 12.21 -14.95
C LYS A 383 -13.28 11.30 -15.70
N ALA A 384 -12.21 10.87 -15.04
CA ALA A 384 -11.21 10.00 -15.66
C ALA A 384 -11.81 8.65 -16.09
N PHE A 385 -12.75 8.12 -15.31
CA PHE A 385 -13.47 6.90 -15.70
C PHE A 385 -14.31 7.11 -16.96
N GLU A 386 -15.02 8.23 -17.08
CA GLU A 386 -15.79 8.55 -18.28
C GLU A 386 -14.89 8.67 -19.52
N GLU A 387 -13.72 9.30 -19.39
CA GLU A 387 -12.74 9.39 -20.48
C GLU A 387 -12.08 8.04 -20.80
N ALA A 388 -11.79 7.23 -19.79
CA ALA A 388 -11.25 5.88 -19.99
C ALA A 388 -12.24 5.02 -20.79
N LYS A 389 -13.56 5.13 -20.55
CA LYS A 389 -14.56 4.40 -21.34
C LYS A 389 -14.53 4.77 -22.82
N ARG A 390 -14.24 6.04 -23.16
CA ARG A 390 -14.15 6.52 -24.54
C ARG A 390 -12.84 6.10 -25.22
N LYS A 391 -11.73 6.08 -24.47
CA LYS A 391 -10.39 5.76 -24.98
C LYS A 391 -10.08 4.27 -25.02
N LEU A 392 -10.68 3.46 -24.14
CA LEU A 392 -10.36 2.04 -24.05
C LEU A 392 -10.60 1.24 -25.35
N PRO A 393 -11.66 1.49 -26.15
CA PRO A 393 -11.83 0.84 -27.44
C PRO A 393 -10.67 1.04 -28.42
N SER A 394 -10.09 2.24 -28.50
CA SER A 394 -8.93 2.48 -29.38
C SER A 394 -7.63 1.91 -28.81
N ILE A 395 -7.51 1.81 -27.48
CA ILE A 395 -6.40 1.09 -26.85
C ILE A 395 -6.43 -0.41 -27.22
N LEU A 396 -7.62 -0.98 -27.37
CA LEU A 396 -7.83 -2.41 -27.62
C LEU A 396 -8.01 -2.76 -29.10
N ASP A 397 -7.86 -1.84 -30.04
CA ASP A 397 -8.16 -2.05 -31.47
C ASP A 397 -7.31 -3.16 -32.15
N VAL A 398 -6.16 -3.50 -31.56
CA VAL A 398 -5.29 -4.60 -32.01
C VAL A 398 -5.71 -5.96 -31.51
N LEU A 399 -6.67 -6.01 -30.59
CA LEU A 399 -7.28 -7.23 -30.11
C LEU A 399 -8.62 -7.45 -30.82
N PRO A 400 -9.02 -8.71 -31.04
CA PRO A 400 -10.31 -9.04 -31.64
C PRO A 400 -11.43 -8.87 -30.60
N VAL A 401 -11.70 -7.65 -30.15
CA VAL A 401 -12.70 -7.36 -29.12
C VAL A 401 -14.12 -7.50 -29.68
N GLU A 402 -14.95 -8.33 -29.03
CA GLU A 402 -16.39 -8.42 -29.32
C GLU A 402 -17.20 -7.44 -28.46
N LYS A 403 -16.82 -7.31 -27.18
CA LYS A 403 -17.59 -6.51 -26.21
C LYS A 403 -16.73 -6.08 -25.03
N ILE A 404 -16.95 -4.86 -24.56
CA ILE A 404 -16.40 -4.35 -23.29
C ILE A 404 -17.55 -4.13 -22.30
N LYS A 405 -17.42 -4.69 -21.10
CA LYS A 405 -18.40 -4.59 -20.01
C LYS A 405 -17.75 -3.96 -18.79
N TYR A 406 -18.24 -2.79 -18.39
CA TYR A 406 -17.77 -2.12 -17.17
C TYR A 406 -18.61 -2.58 -15.96
N ARG A 407 -17.94 -2.95 -14.88
CA ARG A 407 -18.56 -3.25 -13.59
C ARG A 407 -18.74 -1.96 -12.78
N GLN A 408 -19.45 -2.08 -11.67
CA GLN A 408 -19.48 -1.02 -10.66
C GLN A 408 -18.09 -0.84 -10.05
N ALA A 409 -17.86 0.33 -9.47
CA ALA A 409 -16.64 0.60 -8.71
C ALA A 409 -16.49 -0.39 -7.56
N PHE A 410 -15.24 -0.79 -7.27
CA PHE A 410 -14.96 -1.62 -6.11
C PHE A 410 -15.28 -0.86 -4.82
N GLU A 411 -15.78 -1.60 -3.82
CA GLU A 411 -15.97 -1.07 -2.46
C GLU A 411 -14.64 -0.66 -1.83
N THR A 412 -13.53 -1.29 -2.24
CA THR A 412 -12.19 -0.92 -1.80
C THR A 412 -11.10 -1.39 -2.75
N GLU A 413 -10.05 -0.58 -2.88
CA GLU A 413 -8.76 -0.97 -3.46
C GLU A 413 -7.81 -1.62 -2.44
N GLY A 414 -8.16 -1.59 -1.14
CA GLY A 414 -7.28 -2.05 -0.07
C GLY A 414 -6.12 -1.10 0.24
N HIS A 415 -6.16 0.11 -0.31
CA HIS A 415 -5.13 1.14 -0.15
C HIS A 415 -5.65 2.25 0.75
N ILE A 416 -5.41 2.15 2.05
CA ILE A 416 -5.82 3.18 3.00
C ILE A 416 -4.78 4.30 2.96
N LEU A 417 -5.16 5.52 2.57
CA LEU A 417 -4.24 6.64 2.33
C LEU A 417 -4.67 7.93 3.06
N GLY A 418 -3.70 8.78 3.38
CA GLY A 418 -3.91 10.13 3.95
C GLY A 418 -4.23 10.17 5.44
N GLY A 419 -4.77 11.29 5.92
CA GLY A 419 -5.04 11.53 7.35
C GLY A 419 -3.89 12.19 8.12
N THR A 420 -2.63 12.02 7.70
CA THR A 420 -1.49 12.75 8.28
C THR A 420 -0.58 13.28 7.17
N ARG A 421 -1.18 13.95 6.18
CA ARG A 421 -0.53 14.30 4.90
C ARG A 421 0.81 15.02 5.07
N MET A 422 1.72 14.75 4.15
CA MET A 422 3.03 15.37 4.03
C MET A 422 2.96 16.68 3.24
N GLY A 423 3.76 17.67 3.65
CA GLY A 423 3.91 18.96 2.98
C GLY A 423 5.10 19.76 3.53
N GLU A 424 5.12 21.06 3.23
CA GLU A 424 6.25 21.93 3.59
C GLU A 424 6.07 22.56 4.98
N THR A 425 4.83 22.84 5.42
CA THR A 425 4.56 23.61 6.63
C THR A 425 3.49 23.00 7.53
N ALA A 426 3.44 23.44 8.78
CA ALA A 426 2.39 23.04 9.73
C ALA A 426 0.99 23.54 9.35
N GLN A 427 0.91 24.55 8.47
CA GLN A 427 -0.34 25.17 8.03
C GLN A 427 -1.03 24.35 6.93
N ASP A 428 -0.25 23.68 6.08
CA ASP A 428 -0.76 22.92 4.93
C ASP A 428 -0.58 21.40 5.08
N SER A 429 0.13 20.94 6.10
CA SER A 429 0.40 19.52 6.33
C SER A 429 0.62 19.13 7.80
N VAL A 430 0.67 17.83 8.07
CA VAL A 430 0.89 17.25 9.41
C VAL A 430 2.36 16.90 9.62
N VAL A 431 3.02 16.38 8.58
CA VAL A 431 4.42 16.00 8.61
C VAL A 431 5.22 16.65 7.49
N ASN A 432 6.51 16.86 7.75
CA ASN A 432 7.43 17.34 6.72
C ASN A 432 7.85 16.21 5.77
N LYS A 433 8.70 16.53 4.78
CA LYS A 433 9.23 15.59 3.78
C LYS A 433 10.02 14.38 4.32
N TYR A 434 10.45 14.43 5.58
CA TYR A 434 11.13 13.32 6.26
C TYR A 434 10.23 12.63 7.27
N SER A 435 8.92 12.79 7.13
CA SER A 435 7.89 12.18 7.98
C SER A 435 7.87 12.67 9.43
N VAL A 436 8.61 13.72 9.78
CA VAL A 436 8.60 14.30 11.13
C VAL A 436 7.36 15.16 11.32
N HIS A 437 6.66 15.00 12.44
CA HIS A 437 5.51 15.82 12.79
C HIS A 437 5.91 17.29 12.97
N HIS A 438 5.22 18.21 12.30
CA HIS A 438 5.62 19.62 12.30
C HIS A 438 5.60 20.28 13.68
N GLN A 439 4.71 19.82 14.57
CA GLN A 439 4.51 20.42 15.88
C GLN A 439 5.13 19.62 17.04
N ILE A 440 5.54 18.36 16.79
CA ILE A 440 6.09 17.48 17.84
C ILE A 440 7.35 16.82 17.29
N LYS A 441 8.52 17.33 17.67
CA LYS A 441 9.78 17.15 16.92
C LYS A 441 10.30 15.72 16.92
N ASN A 442 9.96 14.93 17.94
CA ASN A 442 10.43 13.55 18.10
C ASN A 442 9.34 12.51 17.78
N ILE A 443 8.31 12.88 17.03
CA ILE A 443 7.36 11.95 16.42
C ILE A 443 7.60 11.88 14.92
N ILE A 444 7.85 10.68 14.41
CA ILE A 444 7.89 10.38 12.98
C ILE A 444 6.66 9.54 12.62
N VAL A 445 5.84 10.02 11.69
CA VAL A 445 4.67 9.30 11.19
C VAL A 445 5.01 8.67 9.86
N LEU A 446 4.89 7.35 9.77
CA LEU A 446 5.22 6.60 8.56
C LEU A 446 3.98 6.04 7.88
N GLY A 447 4.19 5.48 6.69
CA GLY A 447 3.17 4.72 5.99
C GLY A 447 2.35 5.57 5.02
N ALA A 448 1.29 4.97 4.51
CA ALA A 448 0.42 5.62 3.53
C ALA A 448 -0.35 6.83 4.09
N SER A 449 -0.32 7.05 5.41
CA SER A 449 -1.01 8.16 6.05
C SER A 449 -0.41 9.52 5.68
N THR A 450 0.86 9.52 5.28
CA THR A 450 1.61 10.71 4.90
C THR A 450 1.46 11.10 3.43
N PHE A 451 0.72 10.34 2.63
CA PHE A 451 0.62 10.61 1.20
C PHE A 451 -0.03 11.97 0.94
N THR A 452 0.62 12.81 0.13
CA THR A 452 0.09 14.11 -0.27
C THR A 452 -1.06 13.97 -1.26
N THR A 453 -0.96 13.02 -2.20
CA THR A 453 -1.97 12.70 -3.22
C THR A 453 -2.04 11.19 -3.45
N TYR A 454 -3.09 10.69 -4.13
CA TYR A 454 -3.33 9.25 -4.31
C TYR A 454 -3.08 8.82 -5.75
N SER A 455 -1.80 8.65 -6.11
CA SER A 455 -1.40 8.14 -7.43
C SER A 455 -2.13 6.84 -7.79
N ALA A 456 -2.36 6.63 -9.09
CA ALA A 456 -2.94 5.40 -9.63
C ALA A 456 -2.08 4.14 -9.37
N SER A 457 -0.79 4.30 -9.05
CA SER A 457 0.09 3.18 -8.67
C SER A 457 -0.22 2.62 -7.30
N ASN A 458 -0.07 1.30 -7.11
CA ASN A 458 -0.20 0.68 -5.78
C ASN A 458 0.84 1.28 -4.81
N PRO A 459 0.44 1.61 -3.57
CA PRO A 459 1.23 2.49 -2.70
C PRO A 459 2.38 1.79 -1.98
N THR A 460 2.37 0.45 -1.87
CA THR A 460 3.21 -0.29 -0.92
C THR A 460 4.70 -0.09 -1.13
N LEU A 461 5.15 -0.07 -2.38
CA LEU A 461 6.56 0.14 -2.71
C LEU A 461 6.99 1.56 -2.28
N THR A 462 6.18 2.57 -2.57
CA THR A 462 6.40 3.97 -2.16
C THR A 462 6.36 4.14 -0.64
N VAL A 463 5.45 3.45 0.05
CA VAL A 463 5.39 3.41 1.53
C VAL A 463 6.71 2.93 2.13
N ALA A 464 7.26 1.85 1.59
CA ALA A 464 8.54 1.33 2.05
C ALA A 464 9.69 2.31 1.73
N ALA A 465 9.68 2.95 0.56
CA ALA A 465 10.72 3.91 0.14
C ALA A 465 10.74 5.15 1.04
N LEU A 466 9.56 5.72 1.34
CA LEU A 466 9.42 6.83 2.28
C LEU A 466 9.89 6.44 3.68
N ALA A 467 9.61 5.22 4.13
CA ALA A 467 10.06 4.75 5.43
C ALA A 467 11.59 4.61 5.52
N MET A 468 12.25 4.12 4.46
CA MET A 468 13.71 4.11 4.40
C MET A 468 14.29 5.53 4.33
N LEU A 469 13.69 6.43 3.54
CA LEU A 469 14.10 7.84 3.48
C LEU A 469 14.02 8.49 4.88
N ALA A 470 12.91 8.28 5.60
CA ALA A 470 12.72 8.81 6.94
C ALA A 470 13.77 8.29 7.92
N ALA A 471 14.12 6.99 7.85
CA ALA A 471 15.20 6.45 8.67
C ALA A 471 16.56 7.05 8.29
N ASP A 472 16.89 7.15 7.00
CA ASP A 472 18.19 7.61 6.52
C ASP A 472 18.45 9.11 6.78
N LYS A 473 17.41 9.94 6.76
CA LYS A 473 17.54 11.40 6.88
C LYS A 473 17.40 11.93 8.30
N ASN A 474 16.81 11.16 9.21
CA ASN A 474 16.69 11.54 10.61
C ASN A 474 17.76 10.91 11.51
N PHE A 475 18.51 9.90 11.03
CA PHE A 475 19.54 9.16 11.78
C PHE A 475 20.71 8.76 10.87
#